data_AF-A6G1M8-F1
#
_entry.id   AF-A6G1M8-F1
#
_cell.length_a   1.000
_cell.length_b   1.000
_cell.length_c   1.000
_cell.angle_alpha   90.00
_cell.angle_beta   90.00
_cell.angle_gamma   90.00
#
_symmetry.space_group_name_H-M   'P 1'
#
loop_
_entity.id
_entity.type
_entity.pdbx_description
1 polymer ?
#
loop_
_entity_poly.entity_id
_entity_poly.type
_entity_poly.pdbx_seq_one_letter_code
_entity_poly.pdbx_strand_id
1 'polypeptide(L)'
;MGALVSEVARLHAEIEELSYYDVLGIEPATDYIAIRDAFYERAQRFHPDRFVATEGESVKRAVYSVYKRMTEAYQVLTDPELRANYDRGLGEGVVRLPPADRSRRLDADERQVSNPFARIYLRSARQKFERGDLNGAWIDCELGLSLEETPPLRKLHTQIAKAETA
;
A
#
# COMPACT_ATOMS: atom_id res chain seq x y z
N MET A 1 14.25 7.14 -23.61
CA MET A 1 13.49 8.14 -22.82
C MET A 1 12.13 8.48 -23.45
N GLY A 2 12.00 8.60 -24.78
CA GLY A 2 10.72 8.95 -25.42
C GLY A 2 9.52 8.09 -25.00
N ALA A 3 9.67 6.76 -24.95
CA ALA A 3 8.58 5.86 -24.53
C ALA A 3 8.09 6.10 -23.09
N LEU A 4 9.01 6.36 -22.14
CA LEU A 4 8.67 6.68 -20.75
C LEU A 4 7.98 8.04 -20.64
N VAL A 5 8.42 9.03 -21.40
CA VAL A 5 7.78 10.36 -21.44
C VAL A 5 6.35 10.25 -22.00
N SER A 6 6.14 9.48 -23.07
CA SER A 6 4.81 9.22 -23.61
C SER A 6 3.93 8.45 -22.63
N GLU A 7 4.47 7.48 -21.90
CA GLU A 7 3.74 6.74 -20.87
C GLU A 7 3.32 7.65 -19.71
N VAL A 8 4.24 8.48 -19.20
CA VAL A 8 3.92 9.48 -18.16
C VAL A 8 2.87 10.48 -18.65
N ALA A 9 2.95 10.92 -19.91
CA ALA A 9 1.97 11.83 -20.48
C ALA A 9 0.56 11.21 -20.52
N ARG A 10 0.44 9.92 -20.87
CA ARG A 10 -0.83 9.18 -20.82
C ARG A 10 -1.35 9.07 -19.38
N LEU A 11 -0.51 8.58 -18.46
CA LEU A 11 -0.88 8.44 -17.05
C LEU A 11 -1.28 9.78 -16.42
N HIS A 12 -0.64 10.87 -16.82
CA HIS A 12 -0.97 12.21 -16.35
C HIS A 12 -2.29 12.73 -16.93
N ALA A 13 -2.60 12.41 -18.19
CA ALA A 13 -3.84 12.83 -18.84
C ALA A 13 -5.07 12.17 -18.21
N GLU A 14 -4.95 10.92 -17.77
CA GLU A 14 -6.03 10.12 -17.17
C GLU A 14 -5.92 10.06 -15.63
N ILE A 15 -5.05 10.87 -15.03
CA ILE A 15 -4.68 10.69 -13.62
C ILE A 15 -5.86 10.84 -12.67
N GLU A 16 -6.90 11.59 -13.02
CA GLU A 16 -8.07 11.79 -12.15
C GLU A 16 -9.11 10.67 -12.28
N GLU A 17 -9.08 9.90 -13.36
CA GLU A 17 -9.95 8.76 -13.61
C GLU A 17 -9.34 7.43 -13.14
N LEU A 18 -8.01 7.31 -13.15
CA LEU A 18 -7.32 6.10 -12.76
C LEU A 18 -7.44 5.80 -11.25
N SER A 19 -7.79 4.56 -10.94
CA SER A 19 -7.76 4.03 -9.57
C SER A 19 -6.33 3.87 -9.07
N TYR A 20 -6.14 3.68 -7.78
CA TYR A 20 -4.85 3.36 -7.19
C TYR A 20 -4.28 2.03 -7.73
N TYR A 21 -5.15 1.08 -8.05
CA TYR A 21 -4.77 -0.17 -8.70
C TYR A 21 -4.23 0.07 -10.11
N ASP A 22 -4.91 0.90 -10.91
CA ASP A 22 -4.48 1.22 -12.28
C ASP A 22 -3.16 2.00 -12.31
N VAL A 23 -2.99 2.96 -11.40
CA VAL A 23 -1.76 3.75 -11.29
C VAL A 23 -0.55 2.88 -10.98
N LEU A 24 -0.73 1.87 -10.11
CA LEU A 24 0.29 0.87 -9.80
C LEU A 24 0.34 -0.28 -10.81
N GLY A 25 -0.64 -0.40 -11.70
CA GLY A 25 -0.71 -1.46 -12.71
C GLY A 25 -0.89 -2.86 -12.10
N ILE A 26 -1.72 -2.98 -11.06
CA ILE A 26 -1.98 -4.22 -10.32
C ILE A 26 -3.48 -4.50 -10.22
N GLU A 27 -3.86 -5.71 -9.81
CA GLU A 27 -5.26 -6.08 -9.65
C GLU A 27 -5.76 -5.82 -8.21
N PRO A 28 -7.08 -5.61 -8.01
CA PRO A 28 -7.65 -5.45 -6.67
C PRO A 28 -7.45 -6.64 -5.74
N ALA A 29 -7.11 -7.82 -6.25
CA ALA A 29 -6.82 -9.02 -5.46
C ALA A 29 -5.33 -9.18 -5.09
N THR A 30 -4.45 -8.27 -5.53
CA THR A 30 -3.00 -8.36 -5.30
C THR A 30 -2.67 -8.23 -3.81
N ASP A 31 -1.78 -9.09 -3.31
CA ASP A 31 -1.32 -9.04 -1.91
C ASP A 31 -0.36 -7.86 -1.65
N TYR A 32 -0.06 -7.58 -0.37
CA TYR A 32 0.78 -6.44 0.00
C TYR A 32 2.25 -6.58 -0.46
N ILE A 33 2.76 -7.81 -0.63
CA ILE A 33 4.14 -8.05 -1.09
C ILE A 33 4.23 -7.64 -2.55
N ALA A 34 3.29 -8.12 -3.36
CA ALA A 34 3.20 -7.78 -4.76
C ALA A 34 2.87 -6.29 -4.99
N ILE A 35 2.03 -5.67 -4.15
CA ILE A 35 1.80 -4.20 -4.17
C ILE A 35 3.13 -3.45 -3.96
N ARG A 36 3.91 -3.87 -2.97
CA ARG A 36 5.20 -3.26 -2.64
C ARG A 36 6.18 -3.40 -3.80
N ASP A 37 6.30 -4.61 -4.35
CA ASP A 37 7.26 -4.89 -5.41
C ASP A 37 6.87 -4.12 -6.70
N ALA A 38 5.58 -4.07 -7.04
CA ALA A 38 5.08 -3.26 -8.15
C ALA A 38 5.33 -1.76 -7.97
N PHE A 39 5.13 -1.24 -6.75
CA PHE A 39 5.47 0.15 -6.45
C PHE A 39 6.97 0.42 -6.64
N TYR A 40 7.85 -0.44 -6.12
CA TYR A 40 9.29 -0.24 -6.26
C TYR A 40 9.75 -0.27 -7.71
N GLU A 41 9.26 -1.21 -8.52
CA GLU A 41 9.58 -1.27 -9.95
C GLU A 41 9.17 0.02 -10.66
N ARG A 42 7.93 0.49 -10.44
CA ARG A 42 7.43 1.71 -11.07
C ARG A 42 8.13 2.96 -10.53
N ALA A 43 8.42 3.02 -9.23
CA ALA A 43 9.14 4.13 -8.61
C ALA A 43 10.53 4.28 -9.23
N GLN A 44 11.24 3.18 -9.48
CA GLN A 44 12.53 3.21 -10.19
C GLN A 44 12.39 3.71 -11.63
N ARG A 45 11.30 3.40 -12.33
CA ARG A 45 11.06 3.85 -13.71
C ARG A 45 10.67 5.33 -13.80
N PHE A 46 9.80 5.78 -12.90
CA PHE A 46 9.15 7.09 -12.92
C PHE A 46 9.70 8.09 -11.90
N HIS A 47 10.84 7.81 -11.25
CA HIS A 47 11.44 8.72 -10.28
C HIS A 47 11.74 10.09 -10.92
N PRO A 48 11.33 11.23 -10.31
CA PRO A 48 11.56 12.57 -10.85
C PRO A 48 13.02 12.86 -11.22
N ASP A 49 13.98 12.34 -10.45
CA ASP A 49 15.42 12.52 -10.71
C ASP A 49 15.85 12.02 -12.09
N ARG A 50 15.16 11.01 -12.65
CA ARG A 50 15.45 10.49 -13.99
C ARG A 50 15.05 11.44 -15.11
N PHE A 51 14.22 12.44 -14.80
CA PHE A 51 13.66 13.39 -15.76
C PHE A 51 14.20 14.81 -15.55
N VAL A 52 15.16 15.02 -14.65
CA VAL A 52 15.76 16.34 -14.37
C VAL A 52 16.38 16.96 -15.63
N ALA A 53 17.08 16.13 -16.42
CA ALA A 53 17.70 16.52 -17.69
C ALA A 53 16.74 16.50 -18.89
N THR A 54 15.46 16.13 -18.69
CA THR A 54 14.46 16.16 -19.78
C THR A 54 13.98 17.59 -20.00
N GLU A 55 14.00 18.04 -21.25
CA GLU A 55 13.46 19.33 -21.64
C GLU A 55 11.92 19.34 -21.56
N GLY A 56 11.35 20.46 -21.13
CA GLY A 56 9.90 20.65 -21.02
C GLY A 56 9.40 20.62 -19.58
N GLU A 57 8.99 21.80 -19.11
CA GLU A 57 8.40 21.98 -17.77
C GLU A 57 7.09 21.20 -17.59
N SER A 58 6.35 20.97 -18.69
CA SER A 58 5.14 20.14 -18.70
C SER A 58 5.43 18.69 -18.38
N VAL A 59 6.51 18.12 -18.92
CA VAL A 59 6.93 16.74 -18.66
C VAL A 59 7.34 16.57 -17.21
N LYS A 60 8.12 17.51 -16.66
CA LYS A 60 8.53 17.48 -15.25
C LYS A 60 7.34 17.52 -14.30
N ARG A 61 6.36 18.39 -14.57
CA ARG A 61 5.10 18.46 -13.80
C ARG A 61 4.29 17.17 -13.90
N ALA A 62 4.22 16.58 -15.09
CA ALA A 62 3.52 15.31 -15.30
C ALA A 62 4.16 14.17 -14.50
N VAL A 63 5.49 14.03 -14.57
CA VAL A 63 6.26 13.03 -13.80
C VAL A 63 6.01 13.20 -12.31
N TYR A 64 6.11 14.43 -11.79
CA TYR A 64 5.89 14.70 -10.37
C TYR A 64 4.48 14.32 -9.93
N SER A 65 3.46 14.66 -10.72
CA SER A 65 2.07 14.36 -10.41
C SER A 65 1.78 12.86 -10.42
N VAL A 66 2.29 12.13 -11.42
CA VAL A 66 2.17 10.66 -11.51
C VAL A 66 2.89 9.99 -10.34
N TYR A 67 4.14 10.40 -10.05
CA TYR A 67 4.92 9.84 -8.95
C TYR A 67 4.25 10.09 -7.59
N LYS A 68 3.69 11.29 -7.39
CA LYS A 68 2.89 11.60 -6.20
C LYS A 68 1.67 10.68 -6.11
N ARG A 69 0.92 10.48 -7.20
CA ARG A 69 -0.24 9.58 -7.21
C ARG A 69 0.13 8.14 -6.92
N MET A 70 1.24 7.64 -7.46
CA MET A 70 1.76 6.30 -7.16
C MET A 70 2.12 6.15 -5.68
N THR A 71 2.69 7.19 -5.07
CA THR A 71 3.04 7.19 -3.65
C THR A 71 1.78 7.19 -2.77
N GLU A 72 0.76 7.97 -3.14
CA GLU A 72 -0.56 7.93 -2.49
C GLU A 72 -1.20 6.54 -2.60
N ALA A 73 -1.19 5.94 -3.79
CA ALA A 73 -1.69 4.59 -4.03
C ALA A 73 -1.00 3.56 -3.16
N TYR A 74 0.33 3.58 -3.12
CA TYR A 74 1.12 2.67 -2.31
C TYR A 74 0.83 2.80 -0.81
N GLN A 75 0.72 4.03 -0.29
CA GLN A 75 0.38 4.27 1.11
C GLN A 75 -0.99 3.72 1.50
N VAL A 76 -1.99 3.92 0.65
CA VAL A 76 -3.37 3.46 0.88
C VAL A 76 -3.48 1.95 0.74
N LEU A 77 -2.94 1.38 -0.33
CA LEU A 77 -3.12 -0.05 -0.64
C LEU A 77 -2.28 -0.97 0.25
N THR A 78 -1.19 -0.48 0.82
CA THR A 78 -0.35 -1.28 1.74
C THR A 78 -0.93 -1.35 3.15
N ASP A 79 -1.78 -0.40 3.56
CA ASP A 79 -2.48 -0.45 4.84
C ASP A 79 -3.82 -1.21 4.68
N PRO A 80 -4.03 -2.36 5.35
CA PRO A 80 -5.24 -3.15 5.18
C PRO A 80 -6.56 -2.42 5.53
N GLU A 81 -6.53 -1.48 6.46
CA GLU A 81 -7.72 -0.69 6.84
C GLU A 81 -7.99 0.43 5.83
N LEU A 82 -6.94 1.14 5.40
CA LEU A 82 -7.08 2.18 4.37
C LEU A 82 -7.50 1.59 3.03
N ARG A 83 -6.94 0.43 2.65
CA ARG A 83 -7.34 -0.32 1.46
C ARG A 83 -8.81 -0.72 1.53
N ALA A 84 -9.27 -1.26 2.66
CA ALA A 84 -10.69 -1.62 2.82
C ALA A 84 -11.61 -0.39 2.72
N ASN A 85 -11.20 0.76 3.26
CA ASN A 85 -11.94 2.02 3.10
C ASN A 85 -11.96 2.49 1.64
N TYR A 86 -10.81 2.40 0.97
CA TYR A 86 -10.68 2.73 -0.44
C TYR A 86 -11.56 1.85 -1.32
N ASP A 87 -11.52 0.52 -1.13
CA ASP A 87 -12.27 -0.45 -1.91
C ASP A 87 -13.79 -0.21 -1.80
N ARG A 88 -14.26 0.16 -0.59
CA ARG A 88 -15.65 0.57 -0.40
C ARG A 88 -15.98 1.84 -1.21
N GLY A 89 -15.15 2.86 -1.12
CA GLY A 89 -15.33 4.10 -1.89
C GLY A 89 -15.24 3.87 -3.40
N LEU A 90 -14.41 2.94 -3.85
CA LEU A 90 -14.26 2.59 -5.27
C LEU A 90 -15.57 2.04 -5.84
N GLY A 91 -16.32 1.25 -5.06
CA GLY A 91 -17.66 0.78 -5.41
C GLY A 91 -18.69 1.91 -5.57
N GLU A 92 -18.43 3.09 -4.99
CA GLU A 92 -19.24 4.31 -5.10
C GLU A 92 -18.69 5.28 -6.16
N GLY A 93 -17.65 4.90 -6.90
CA GLY A 93 -17.00 5.72 -7.93
C GLY A 93 -15.86 6.62 -7.42
N VAL A 94 -15.42 6.46 -6.17
CA VAL A 94 -14.29 7.21 -5.61
C VAL A 94 -12.97 6.55 -6.00
N VAL A 95 -12.36 7.03 -7.08
CA VAL A 95 -11.09 6.48 -7.62
C VAL A 95 -9.84 6.95 -6.86
N ARG A 96 -9.96 8.02 -6.06
CA ARG A 96 -8.87 8.58 -5.23
C ARG A 96 -9.42 9.02 -3.87
N LEU A 97 -8.85 8.51 -2.77
CA LEU A 97 -9.26 8.94 -1.43
C LEU A 97 -8.95 10.42 -1.17
N PRO A 98 -9.80 11.17 -0.46
CA PRO A 98 -9.47 12.52 0.02
C PRO A 98 -8.24 12.51 0.95
N PRO A 99 -7.42 13.57 0.99
CA PRO A 99 -6.23 13.62 1.85
C PRO A 99 -6.49 13.34 3.33
N ALA A 100 -7.65 13.73 3.86
CA ALA A 100 -8.06 13.47 5.24
C ALA A 100 -8.18 11.97 5.56
N ASP A 101 -8.53 11.16 4.56
CA ASP A 101 -8.83 9.73 4.72
C ASP A 101 -7.64 8.82 4.34
N ARG A 102 -6.51 9.41 3.92
CA ARG A 102 -5.27 8.67 3.56
C ARG A 102 -4.37 8.39 4.76
N SER A 103 -4.79 8.81 5.95
CA SER A 103 -4.00 8.63 7.17
C SER A 103 -4.92 8.23 8.31
N ARG A 104 -4.42 7.38 9.20
CA ARG A 104 -5.11 6.98 10.41
C ARG A 104 -4.20 7.11 11.61
N ARG A 105 -4.80 7.29 12.78
CA ARG A 105 -4.05 7.35 14.04
C ARG A 105 -3.71 5.93 14.47
N LEU A 106 -2.44 5.71 14.84
CA LEU A 106 -2.01 4.45 15.43
C LEU A 106 -2.77 4.18 16.73
N ASP A 107 -3.20 2.95 16.94
CA ASP A 107 -3.76 2.49 18.22
C ASP A 107 -2.67 2.27 19.29
N ALA A 108 -3.06 1.85 20.49
CA ALA A 108 -2.14 1.66 21.61
C ALA A 108 -1.14 0.51 21.41
N ASP A 109 -1.53 -0.55 20.71
CA ASP A 109 -0.66 -1.67 20.38
C ASP A 109 0.28 -1.29 19.24
N GLU A 110 -0.22 -0.61 18.23
CA GLU A 110 0.59 -0.18 17.09
C GLU A 110 1.67 0.83 17.46
N ARG A 111 1.44 1.67 18.47
CA ARG A 111 2.47 2.57 19.01
C ARG A 111 3.63 1.83 19.66
N GLN A 112 3.43 0.59 20.07
CA GLN A 112 4.51 -0.26 20.61
C GLN A 112 5.34 -0.92 19.50
N VAL A 113 4.90 -0.84 18.24
CA VAL A 113 5.60 -1.39 17.09
C VAL A 113 6.31 -0.25 16.37
N SER A 114 7.63 -0.20 16.48
CA SER A 114 8.43 0.90 15.95
C SER A 114 8.53 0.83 14.43
N ASN A 115 8.67 -0.38 13.88
CA ASN A 115 8.84 -0.65 12.47
C ASN A 115 7.50 -0.49 11.72
N PRO A 116 7.39 0.44 10.74
CA PRO A 116 6.17 0.63 9.96
C PRO A 116 5.70 -0.63 9.20
N PHE A 117 6.64 -1.46 8.74
CA PHE A 117 6.31 -2.71 8.04
C PHE A 117 5.78 -3.77 9.02
N ALA A 118 6.36 -3.86 10.22
CA ALA A 118 5.83 -4.74 11.26
C ALA A 118 4.41 -4.31 11.68
N ARG A 119 4.10 -3.00 11.67
CA ARG A 119 2.73 -2.50 11.89
C ARG A 119 1.76 -2.96 10.79
N ILE A 120 2.17 -2.94 9.52
CA ILE A 120 1.35 -3.44 8.41
C ILE A 120 1.00 -4.92 8.63
N TYR A 121 1.99 -5.73 9.00
CA TYR A 121 1.80 -7.15 9.30
C TYR A 121 0.93 -7.39 10.53
N LEU A 122 1.09 -6.59 11.59
CA LEU A 122 0.20 -6.65 12.75
C LEU A 122 -1.26 -6.40 12.34
N ARG A 123 -1.53 -5.39 11.51
CA ARG A 123 -2.88 -5.08 11.01
C ARG A 123 -3.45 -6.21 10.16
N SER A 124 -2.65 -6.68 9.20
CA SER A 124 -3.05 -7.73 8.27
C SER A 124 -3.38 -9.03 9.00
N ALA A 125 -2.51 -9.42 9.95
CA ALA A 125 -2.74 -10.59 10.79
C ALA A 125 -4.03 -10.47 11.62
N ARG A 126 -4.30 -9.30 12.23
CA ARG A 126 -5.55 -9.06 12.98
C ARG A 126 -6.78 -9.23 12.08
N GLN A 127 -6.78 -8.58 10.92
CA GLN A 127 -7.91 -8.62 10.00
C GLN A 127 -8.18 -10.06 9.51
N LYS A 128 -7.13 -10.82 9.19
CA LYS A 128 -7.27 -12.22 8.77
C LYS A 128 -7.75 -13.12 9.91
N PHE A 129 -7.23 -12.91 11.12
CA PHE A 129 -7.66 -13.63 12.31
C PHE A 129 -9.15 -13.41 12.61
N GLU A 130 -9.61 -12.16 12.56
CA GLU A 130 -11.03 -11.80 12.73
C GLU A 130 -11.94 -12.44 11.66
N ARG A 131 -11.42 -12.66 10.46
CA ARG A 131 -12.13 -13.33 9.35
C ARG A 131 -12.06 -14.86 9.42
N GLY A 132 -11.32 -15.43 10.37
CA GLY A 132 -11.11 -16.87 10.50
C GLY A 132 -10.05 -17.47 9.55
N ASP A 133 -9.32 -16.64 8.81
CA ASP A 133 -8.16 -17.09 8.02
C ASP A 133 -6.95 -17.25 8.95
N LEU A 134 -6.93 -18.35 9.70
CA LEU A 134 -5.91 -18.61 10.72
C LEU A 134 -4.51 -18.76 10.10
N ASN A 135 -4.39 -19.51 9.00
CA ASN A 135 -3.11 -19.71 8.32
C ASN A 135 -2.55 -18.39 7.74
N GLY A 136 -3.39 -17.59 7.09
CA GLY A 136 -2.97 -16.28 6.59
C GLY A 136 -2.61 -15.32 7.73
N ALA A 137 -3.35 -15.35 8.84
CA ALA A 137 -3.03 -14.57 10.03
C ALA A 137 -1.71 -14.99 10.67
N TRP A 138 -1.44 -16.29 10.75
CA TRP A 138 -0.18 -16.85 11.24
C TRP A 138 1.00 -16.35 10.43
N ILE A 139 0.93 -16.50 9.10
CA ILE A 139 1.99 -16.08 8.17
C ILE A 139 2.30 -14.59 8.34
N ASP A 140 1.28 -13.73 8.35
CA ASP A 140 1.49 -12.30 8.51
C ASP A 140 2.06 -11.96 9.89
N CYS A 141 1.58 -12.63 10.95
CA CYS A 141 2.11 -12.40 12.30
C CYS A 141 3.59 -12.80 12.42
N GLU A 142 3.97 -13.92 11.81
CA GLU A 142 5.36 -14.39 11.73
C GLU A 142 6.26 -13.42 10.95
N LEU A 143 5.77 -12.91 9.80
CA LEU A 143 6.48 -11.87 9.07
C LEU A 143 6.67 -10.61 9.92
N GLY A 144 5.65 -10.22 10.69
CA GLY A 144 5.74 -9.15 11.69
C GLY A 144 6.84 -9.39 12.71
N LEU A 145 6.84 -10.58 13.34
CA LEU A 145 7.82 -10.97 14.35
C LEU A 145 9.25 -11.03 13.79
N SER A 146 9.41 -11.46 12.53
CA SER A 146 10.71 -11.50 11.85
C SER A 146 11.34 -10.11 11.68
N LEU A 147 10.53 -9.06 11.62
CA LEU A 147 10.97 -7.67 11.50
C LEU A 147 11.18 -6.99 12.84
N GLU A 148 10.30 -7.25 13.81
CA GLU A 148 10.35 -6.67 15.15
C GLU A 148 9.57 -7.53 16.15
N GLU A 149 10.25 -8.01 17.19
CA GLU A 149 9.60 -8.75 18.26
C GLU A 149 8.97 -7.81 19.28
N THR A 150 7.64 -7.68 19.26
CA THR A 150 6.89 -6.79 20.17
C THR A 150 5.79 -7.52 20.94
N PRO A 151 5.37 -7.00 22.11
CA PRO A 151 4.27 -7.60 22.87
C PRO A 151 2.96 -7.78 22.08
N PRO A 152 2.50 -6.82 21.26
CA PRO A 152 1.30 -6.99 20.45
C PRO A 152 1.40 -8.15 19.45
N LEU A 153 2.52 -8.27 18.74
CA LEU A 153 2.74 -9.36 17.78
C LEU A 153 2.80 -10.72 18.48
N ARG A 154 3.56 -10.85 19.58
CA ARG A 154 3.63 -12.11 20.33
C ARG A 154 2.28 -12.53 20.93
N LYS A 155 1.50 -11.55 21.41
CA LYS A 155 0.16 -11.80 21.93
C LYS A 155 -0.76 -12.34 20.84
N LEU A 156 -0.78 -11.70 19.68
CA LEU A 156 -1.58 -12.13 18.53
C LEU A 156 -1.16 -13.53 18.05
N HIS A 157 0.14 -13.77 17.91
CA HIS A 157 0.70 -15.07 17.55
C HIS A 157 0.20 -16.19 18.48
N THR A 158 0.23 -15.95 19.79
CA THR A 158 -0.26 -16.91 20.79
C THR A 158 -1.78 -17.14 20.69
N GLN A 159 -2.55 -16.11 20.33
CA GLN A 159 -3.99 -16.24 20.12
C GLN A 159 -4.32 -17.08 18.89
N ILE A 160 -3.60 -16.87 17.79
CA ILE A 160 -3.75 -17.66 16.56
C ILE A 160 -3.40 -19.13 16.84
N ALA A 161 -2.27 -19.40 17.50
CA ALA A 161 -1.84 -20.77 17.88
C ALA A 161 -2.91 -21.54 18.68
N LYS A 162 -3.59 -20.85 19.59
CA LYS A 162 -4.66 -21.43 20.41
C LYS A 162 -5.93 -21.68 19.62
N ALA A 163 -6.24 -20.84 18.64
CA ALA A 163 -7.41 -20.99 17.79
C ALA A 163 -7.25 -22.14 16.78
N GLU A 164 -6.02 -22.44 16.33
CA GLU A 164 -5.76 -23.59 15.44
C GLU A 164 -5.88 -24.95 16.14
N THR A 165 -5.74 -24.98 17.47
CA THR A 165 -5.78 -26.21 18.28
C THR A 165 -7.14 -26.46 18.94
N ALA A 166 -8.10 -25.55 18.78
CA ALA A 166 -9.47 -25.63 19.32
C ALA A 166 -10.46 -26.19 18.30
#